data_AF-A0A9X6X8R1-F1
#
_entry.id   AF-A0A9X6X8R1-F1
#
_cell.length_a   1.000
_cell.length_b   1.000
_cell.length_c   1.000
_cell.angle_alpha   90.00
_cell.angle_beta   90.00
_cell.angle_gamma   90.00
#
_symmetry.space_group_name_H-M   'P 1'
#
loop_
_entity.id
_entity.type
_entity.pdbx_description
1 polymer ?
#
loop_
_entity_poly.entity_id
_entity_poly.type
_entity_poly.pdbx_seq_one_letter_code
_entity_poly.pdbx_strand_id
1 'polypeptide(L)'
;MKTPGKVKKVSRINTVYVNIRHMNFWYGHYNFCEKSCNDEVTIYSDENATESLGYFEITTKSSLEHLLEYVLDKKEEEEYYTEIETFLNSNSDIYYSFIYPRDNEDILHQVMHFAPTNKKNHKPIYIDMWTKTLESLGVLEIKNCVKIFMKEFFNKVVTNVEILEIPSYDQTKLSYQEDYFPFL
;
A
#
# COMPACT_ATOMS: atom_id res chain seq x y z
N MET A 1 12.70 -12.97 38.58
CA MET A 1 11.30 -12.58 38.29
C MET A 1 11.30 -11.67 37.08
N LYS A 2 10.77 -12.13 35.93
CA LYS A 2 10.53 -11.27 34.77
C LYS A 2 9.22 -10.53 35.02
N THR A 3 9.27 -9.20 35.00
CA THR A 3 8.08 -8.34 35.06
C THR A 3 7.17 -8.67 33.88
N PRO A 4 5.86 -8.88 34.09
CA PRO A 4 4.93 -9.06 32.98
C PRO A 4 4.88 -7.74 32.19
N GLY A 5 5.26 -7.82 30.91
CA GLY A 5 5.23 -6.68 30.00
C GLY A 5 3.81 -6.13 29.91
N LYS A 6 3.65 -4.81 30.08
CA LYS A 6 2.38 -4.11 29.88
C LYS A 6 1.86 -4.42 28.47
N VAL A 7 0.77 -5.19 28.37
CA VAL A 7 0.03 -5.38 27.12
C VAL A 7 -0.44 -4.00 26.68
N LYS A 8 0.10 -3.47 25.57
CA LYS A 8 -0.35 -2.20 24.99
C LYS A 8 -1.83 -2.35 24.63
N LYS A 9 -2.70 -1.60 25.32
CA LYS A 9 -4.14 -1.58 25.06
C LYS A 9 -4.38 -1.12 23.62
N VAL A 10 -4.97 -1.98 22.80
CA VAL A 10 -5.39 -1.65 21.43
C VAL A 10 -6.41 -0.52 21.53
N SER A 11 -6.15 0.59 20.82
CA SER A 11 -7.08 1.72 20.79
C SER A 11 -8.11 1.53 19.66
N ARG A 12 -9.32 2.06 19.82
CA ARG A 12 -10.36 2.00 18.78
C ARG A 12 -10.49 3.37 18.12
N ILE A 13 -10.60 3.39 16.80
CA ILE A 13 -11.06 4.55 16.03
C ILE A 13 -12.39 4.14 15.39
N ASN A 14 -13.36 5.05 15.42
CA ASN A 14 -14.68 4.75 14.84
C ASN A 14 -14.59 4.70 13.32
N THR A 15 -14.19 5.81 12.71
CA THR A 15 -14.08 6.00 11.26
C THR A 15 -12.70 6.51 10.90
N VAL A 16 -12.15 6.03 9.79
CA VAL A 16 -11.07 6.70 9.06
C VAL A 16 -11.54 7.02 7.65
N TYR A 17 -10.94 8.02 7.05
CA TYR A 17 -11.27 8.48 5.71
C TYR A 17 -10.12 8.17 4.76
N VAL A 18 -10.45 7.82 3.53
CA VAL A 18 -9.48 7.27 2.59
C VAL A 18 -9.61 7.95 1.24
N ASN A 19 -8.48 8.36 0.70
CA ASN A 19 -8.34 8.73 -0.70
C ASN A 19 -7.70 7.56 -1.46
N ILE A 20 -8.27 7.24 -2.62
CA ILE A 20 -7.80 6.19 -3.53
C ILE A 20 -7.37 6.90 -4.81
N ARG A 21 -6.14 6.65 -5.27
CA ARG A 21 -5.58 7.43 -6.36
C ARG A 21 -6.12 7.02 -7.73
N HIS A 22 -6.32 5.72 -7.99
CA HIS A 22 -6.52 5.26 -9.37
C HIS A 22 -7.80 4.47 -9.62
N MET A 23 -8.11 3.46 -8.81
CA MET A 23 -9.24 2.51 -8.78
C MET A 23 -9.66 1.82 -10.10
N ASN A 24 -9.61 2.54 -11.22
CA ASN A 24 -10.04 2.15 -12.56
C ASN A 24 -8.87 2.05 -13.56
N PHE A 25 -7.63 1.99 -13.07
CA PHE A 25 -6.45 1.91 -13.91
C PHE A 25 -5.44 0.93 -13.35
N TRP A 26 -4.95 0.03 -14.20
CA TRP A 26 -3.95 -0.95 -13.84
C TRP A 26 -2.63 -0.61 -14.51
N TYR A 27 -1.65 -0.26 -13.70
CA TYR A 27 -0.32 0.17 -14.15
C TYR A 27 0.45 -0.93 -14.86
N GLY A 28 0.37 -2.18 -14.41
CA GLY A 28 1.07 -3.30 -15.05
C GLY A 28 0.65 -3.48 -16.52
N HIS A 29 -0.64 -3.32 -16.81
CA HIS A 29 -1.17 -3.47 -18.17
C HIS A 29 -1.32 -2.15 -18.94
N TYR A 30 -1.02 -1.00 -18.29
CA TYR A 30 -1.28 0.36 -18.78
C TYR A 30 -2.64 0.53 -19.47
N ASN A 31 -3.69 -0.04 -18.89
CA ASN A 31 -5.03 0.01 -19.46
C ASN A 31 -6.08 0.32 -18.39
N PHE A 32 -7.17 0.98 -18.82
CA PHE A 32 -8.31 1.22 -17.96
C PHE A 32 -9.11 -0.06 -17.78
N CYS A 33 -9.53 -0.30 -16.55
CA CYS A 33 -10.30 -1.47 -16.16
C CYS A 33 -11.34 -1.08 -15.12
N GLU A 34 -12.38 -1.92 -14.94
CA GLU A 34 -13.41 -1.66 -13.92
C GLU A 34 -12.86 -1.77 -12.49
N LYS A 35 -11.74 -2.49 -12.31
CA LYS A 35 -11.05 -2.67 -11.03
C LYS A 35 -9.55 -2.79 -11.26
N SER A 36 -8.76 -1.92 -10.64
CA SER A 36 -7.30 -1.99 -10.69
C SER A 36 -6.79 -3.27 -10.01
N CYS A 37 -5.56 -3.65 -10.35
CA CYS A 37 -4.84 -4.73 -9.66
C CYS A 37 -3.76 -4.18 -8.71
N ASN A 38 -3.54 -2.87 -8.72
CA ASN A 38 -2.75 -2.14 -7.74
C ASN A 38 -3.37 -0.75 -7.49
N ASP A 39 -3.22 -0.21 -6.28
CA ASP A 39 -3.69 1.15 -5.98
C ASP A 39 -2.99 1.78 -4.79
N GLU A 40 -2.91 3.10 -4.82
CA GLU A 40 -2.31 3.92 -3.78
C GLU A 40 -3.40 4.48 -2.85
N VAL A 41 -3.18 4.33 -1.56
CA VAL A 41 -4.19 4.60 -0.53
C VAL A 41 -3.63 5.55 0.54
N THR A 42 -4.22 6.73 0.67
CA THR A 42 -3.92 7.67 1.76
C THR A 42 -5.02 7.64 2.81
N ILE A 43 -4.66 7.52 4.09
CA ILE A 43 -5.59 7.43 5.21
C ILE A 43 -5.55 8.74 6.02
N TYR A 44 -6.72 9.25 6.40
CA TYR A 44 -6.90 10.47 7.18
C TYR A 44 -7.75 10.23 8.43
N SER A 45 -7.53 11.04 9.48
CA SER A 45 -8.38 11.04 10.69
C SER A 45 -9.68 11.83 10.51
N ASP A 46 -9.78 12.69 9.51
CA ASP A 46 -10.90 13.58 9.27
C ASP A 46 -11.43 13.52 7.82
N GLU A 47 -12.70 13.89 7.65
CA GLU A 47 -13.40 13.85 6.36
C GLU A 47 -12.89 14.89 5.36
N ASN A 48 -12.20 15.94 5.83
CA ASN A 48 -11.68 17.00 4.98
C ASN A 48 -10.26 16.70 4.48
N ALA A 49 -9.73 15.51 4.75
CA ALA A 49 -8.38 15.08 4.38
C ALA A 49 -7.26 16.02 4.88
N THR A 50 -7.43 16.62 6.06
CA THR A 50 -6.47 17.59 6.60
C THR A 50 -5.40 16.95 7.49
N GLU A 51 -5.71 15.84 8.15
CA GLU A 51 -4.81 15.12 9.04
C GLU A 51 -4.49 13.73 8.48
N SER A 52 -3.38 13.62 7.75
CA SER A 52 -2.90 12.33 7.23
C SER A 52 -2.36 11.45 8.37
N LEU A 53 -2.84 10.20 8.39
CA LEU A 53 -2.38 9.16 9.31
C LEU A 53 -1.25 8.34 8.68
N GLY A 54 -1.37 8.01 7.40
CA GLY A 54 -0.42 7.18 6.69
C GLY A 54 -0.83 6.94 5.24
N TYR A 55 0.05 6.28 4.51
CA TYR A 55 -0.07 6.03 3.10
C TYR A 55 0.60 4.70 2.76
N PHE A 56 0.01 3.95 1.84
CA PHE A 56 0.52 2.66 1.37
C PHE A 56 -0.07 2.30 0.01
N GLU A 57 0.61 1.42 -0.71
CA GLU A 57 0.07 0.77 -1.91
C GLU A 57 -0.52 -0.60 -1.55
N ILE A 58 -1.49 -1.04 -2.35
CA ILE A 58 -1.97 -2.40 -2.35
C ILE A 58 -1.64 -3.00 -3.70
N THR A 59 -0.92 -4.11 -3.72
CA THR A 59 -0.60 -4.86 -4.95
C THR A 59 -1.18 -6.27 -4.86
N THR A 60 -2.09 -6.59 -5.78
CA THR A 60 -2.72 -7.92 -5.84
C THR A 60 -1.78 -8.96 -6.43
N LYS A 61 -2.06 -10.23 -6.16
CA LYS A 61 -1.39 -11.37 -6.79
C LYS A 61 -1.35 -11.25 -8.32
N SER A 62 -2.49 -10.91 -8.95
CA SER A 62 -2.56 -10.73 -10.40
C SER A 62 -1.58 -9.66 -10.90
N SER A 63 -1.41 -8.56 -10.15
CA SER A 63 -0.41 -7.54 -10.49
C SER A 63 1.03 -8.03 -10.29
N LEU A 64 1.30 -8.77 -9.21
CA LEU A 64 2.63 -9.33 -8.95
C LEU A 64 3.05 -10.38 -9.99
N GLU A 65 2.14 -11.27 -10.38
CA GLU A 65 2.38 -12.25 -11.44
C GLU A 65 2.65 -11.54 -12.77
N HIS A 66 1.91 -10.47 -13.07
CA HIS A 66 2.15 -9.66 -14.25
C HIS A 66 3.54 -9.00 -14.24
N LEU A 67 3.97 -8.44 -13.10
CA LEU A 67 5.29 -7.85 -12.96
C LEU A 67 6.40 -8.87 -13.27
N LEU A 68 6.30 -10.09 -12.72
CA LEU A 68 7.27 -11.15 -12.95
C LEU A 68 7.32 -11.65 -14.39
N GLU A 69 6.18 -11.66 -15.09
CA GLU A 69 6.08 -12.23 -16.43
C GLU A 69 6.47 -11.23 -17.53
N TYR A 70 6.13 -9.94 -17.35
CA TYR A 70 6.17 -8.96 -18.43
C TYR A 70 7.04 -7.74 -18.17
N VAL A 71 7.31 -7.41 -16.90
CA VAL A 71 7.92 -6.12 -16.54
C VAL A 71 9.35 -6.28 -16.04
N LEU A 72 9.56 -7.16 -15.06
CA LEU A 72 10.84 -7.25 -14.36
C LEU A 72 11.87 -8.07 -15.15
N ASP A 73 13.09 -7.55 -15.27
CA ASP A 73 14.22 -8.36 -15.72
C ASP A 73 14.83 -9.10 -14.53
N LYS A 74 14.71 -10.44 -14.52
CA LYS A 74 15.20 -11.27 -13.41
C LYS A 74 16.69 -11.09 -13.10
N LYS A 75 17.53 -10.70 -14.07
CA LYS A 75 18.97 -10.51 -13.85
C LYS A 75 19.28 -9.12 -13.29
N GLU A 76 18.56 -8.10 -13.75
CA GLU A 76 18.79 -6.72 -13.29
C GLU A 76 18.11 -6.46 -11.94
N GLU A 77 16.98 -7.13 -11.67
CA GLU A 77 16.11 -6.90 -10.52
C GLU A 77 15.96 -8.15 -9.65
N GLU A 78 17.02 -8.96 -9.54
CA GLU A 78 17.01 -10.28 -8.88
C GLU A 78 16.42 -10.27 -7.47
N GLU A 79 16.76 -9.27 -6.65
CA GLU A 79 16.28 -9.17 -5.27
C GLU A 79 14.76 -9.00 -5.22
N TYR A 80 14.22 -8.06 -5.99
CA TYR A 80 12.79 -7.77 -6.04
C TYR A 80 12.01 -8.92 -6.69
N TYR A 81 12.53 -9.48 -7.78
CA TYR A 81 11.96 -10.66 -8.44
C TYR A 81 11.84 -11.84 -7.47
N THR A 82 12.92 -12.11 -6.73
CA THR A 82 12.97 -13.21 -5.75
C THR A 82 12.04 -12.96 -4.56
N GLU A 83 11.91 -11.72 -4.10
CA GLU A 83 10.99 -11.34 -3.04
C GLU A 83 9.54 -11.64 -3.44
N ILE A 84 9.13 -11.24 -4.65
CA ILE A 84 7.79 -11.51 -5.18
C ILE A 84 7.57 -13.02 -5.35
N GLU A 85 8.49 -13.75 -6.00
CA GLU A 85 8.39 -15.21 -6.16
C GLU A 85 8.25 -15.91 -4.79
N THR A 86 9.02 -15.49 -3.80
CA THR A 86 8.97 -16.05 -2.44
C THR A 86 7.61 -15.82 -1.81
N PHE A 87 7.06 -14.61 -1.91
CA PHE A 87 5.73 -14.31 -1.38
C PHE A 87 4.65 -15.14 -2.08
N LEU A 88 4.66 -15.20 -3.41
CA LEU A 88 3.67 -15.92 -4.20
C LEU A 88 3.66 -17.42 -3.87
N ASN A 89 4.83 -18.02 -3.61
CA ASN A 89 4.97 -19.42 -3.23
C ASN A 89 4.80 -19.69 -1.72
N SER A 90 4.69 -18.66 -0.89
CA SER A 90 4.50 -18.81 0.56
C SER A 90 3.06 -19.17 0.94
N ASN A 91 2.84 -19.51 2.21
CA ASN A 91 1.48 -19.67 2.78
C ASN A 91 0.89 -18.36 3.33
N SER A 92 1.62 -17.24 3.28
CA SER A 92 1.17 -15.96 3.82
C SER A 92 0.17 -15.29 2.87
N ASP A 93 -0.99 -14.89 3.35
CA ASP A 93 -1.99 -14.19 2.52
C ASP A 93 -1.59 -12.74 2.19
N ILE A 94 -0.85 -12.11 3.11
CA ILE A 94 -0.39 -10.73 3.03
C ILE A 94 1.11 -10.67 3.30
N TYR A 95 1.79 -9.78 2.59
CA TYR A 95 3.18 -9.42 2.80
C TYR A 95 3.34 -7.91 2.65
N TYR A 96 4.39 -7.34 3.26
CA TYR A 96 4.70 -5.92 3.12
C TYR A 96 6.11 -5.78 2.55
N SER A 97 6.22 -5.20 1.36
CA SER A 97 7.49 -4.73 0.83
C SER A 97 7.73 -3.29 1.29
N PHE A 98 8.99 -2.97 1.57
CA PHE A 98 9.39 -1.71 2.20
C PHE A 98 10.46 -1.01 1.36
N ILE A 99 10.16 0.20 0.89
CA ILE A 99 11.18 1.05 0.26
C ILE A 99 11.76 1.94 1.34
N TYR A 100 13.07 1.86 1.54
CA TYR A 100 13.80 2.66 2.52
C TYR A 100 14.54 3.83 1.86
N PRO A 101 14.91 4.87 2.64
CA PRO A 101 15.67 6.00 2.11
C PRO A 101 16.96 5.58 1.41
N ARG A 102 17.15 6.07 0.18
CA ARG A 102 18.35 5.82 -0.63
C ARG A 102 19.43 6.87 -0.35
N ASP A 103 19.02 8.10 -0.10
CA ASP A 103 19.88 9.25 0.18
C ASP A 103 19.34 10.09 1.35
N ASN A 104 19.95 11.27 1.57
CA ASN A 104 19.58 12.17 2.67
C ASN A 104 18.28 12.93 2.41
N GLU A 105 17.85 13.07 1.16
CA GLU A 105 16.58 13.71 0.83
C GLU A 105 15.42 12.79 1.20
N ASP A 106 15.52 11.51 0.81
CA ASP A 106 14.53 10.47 1.16
C ASP A 106 14.30 10.35 2.69
N ILE A 107 15.29 10.68 3.53
CA ILE A 107 15.17 10.64 5.00
C ILE A 107 14.01 11.51 5.50
N LEU A 108 13.73 12.62 4.83
CA LEU A 108 12.65 13.54 5.20
C LEU A 108 11.26 12.99 4.89
N HIS A 109 11.18 11.94 4.06
CA HIS A 109 9.94 11.34 3.58
C HIS A 109 9.57 10.02 4.30
N GLN A 110 10.26 9.69 5.40
CA GLN A 110 9.96 8.49 6.19
C GLN A 110 8.53 8.50 6.75
N VAL A 111 7.90 7.32 6.80
CA VAL A 111 6.58 7.18 7.40
C VAL A 111 6.60 7.59 8.87
N MET A 112 5.59 8.37 9.27
CA MET A 112 5.50 8.91 10.63
C MET A 112 5.05 7.85 11.66
N HIS A 113 4.29 6.85 11.22
CA HIS A 113 3.78 5.77 12.07
C HIS A 113 4.84 4.71 12.39
N PHE A 114 4.47 3.70 13.20
CA PHE A 114 5.36 2.58 13.47
C PHE A 114 5.60 1.80 12.17
N ALA A 115 6.83 1.37 11.91
CA ALA A 115 7.25 0.55 10.78
C ALA A 115 8.62 -0.07 11.11
N PRO A 116 9.00 -1.21 10.49
CA PRO A 116 10.34 -1.77 10.66
C PRO A 116 11.41 -0.78 10.21
N THR A 117 12.58 -0.81 10.85
CA THR A 117 13.72 0.01 10.45
C THR A 117 14.81 -0.83 9.77
N ASN A 118 15.51 -0.23 8.82
CA ASN A 118 16.66 -0.86 8.17
C ASN A 118 17.92 -0.83 9.08
N LYS A 119 19.06 -1.33 8.57
CA LYS A 119 20.35 -1.36 9.29
C LYS A 119 20.87 0.02 9.72
N LYS A 120 20.39 1.10 9.09
CA LYS A 120 20.70 2.51 9.43
C LYS A 120 19.68 3.12 10.40
N ASN A 121 18.75 2.32 10.92
CA ASN A 121 17.65 2.75 11.79
C ASN A 121 16.67 3.74 11.12
N HIS A 122 16.57 3.71 9.79
CA HIS A 122 15.57 4.48 9.05
C HIS A 122 14.31 3.64 8.86
N LYS A 123 13.15 4.27 9.04
CA LYS A 123 11.85 3.72 8.63
C LYS A 123 11.72 3.76 7.10
N PRO A 124 10.80 2.99 6.51
CA PRO A 124 10.48 3.10 5.10
C PRO A 124 9.94 4.49 4.75
N ILE A 125 10.13 4.88 3.50
CA ILE A 125 9.44 6.01 2.86
C ILE A 125 8.15 5.54 2.16
N TYR A 126 8.08 4.25 1.81
CA TYR A 126 6.95 3.65 1.11
C TYR A 126 6.70 2.24 1.61
N ILE A 127 5.43 1.86 1.68
CA ILE A 127 5.00 0.52 2.08
C ILE A 127 4.05 0.01 1.02
N ASP A 128 4.33 -1.16 0.47
CA ASP A 128 3.46 -1.86 -0.47
C ASP A 128 2.91 -3.13 0.19
N MET A 129 1.58 -3.20 0.34
CA MET A 129 0.86 -4.35 0.85
C MET A 129 0.54 -5.30 -0.29
N TRP A 130 1.25 -6.41 -0.33
CA TRP A 130 0.99 -7.49 -1.25
C TRP A 130 -0.08 -8.42 -0.71
N THR A 131 -1.01 -8.85 -1.57
CA THR A 131 -2.12 -9.73 -1.16
C THR A 131 -2.45 -10.79 -2.20
N LYS A 132 -2.60 -12.04 -1.73
CA LYS A 132 -3.08 -13.18 -2.54
C LYS A 132 -4.58 -13.42 -2.46
N THR A 133 -5.25 -12.71 -1.57
CA THR A 133 -6.69 -12.92 -1.31
C THR A 133 -7.60 -12.18 -2.27
N LEU A 134 -7.02 -11.30 -3.10
CA LEU A 134 -7.73 -10.41 -4.00
C LEU A 134 -7.19 -10.57 -5.41
N GLU A 135 -8.08 -10.74 -6.38
CA GLU A 135 -7.73 -10.75 -7.80
C GLU A 135 -7.73 -9.33 -8.40
N SER A 136 -8.54 -8.44 -7.85
CA SER A 136 -8.63 -7.03 -8.23
C SER A 136 -9.16 -6.20 -7.05
N LEU A 137 -8.99 -4.89 -7.11
CA LEU A 137 -9.32 -3.96 -6.04
C LEU A 137 -10.66 -3.28 -6.31
N GLY A 138 -11.65 -3.61 -5.49
CA GLY A 138 -12.88 -2.85 -5.35
C GLY A 138 -12.93 -2.11 -4.01
N VAL A 139 -13.97 -1.31 -3.82
CA VAL A 139 -14.16 -0.50 -2.61
C VAL A 139 -14.13 -1.36 -1.34
N LEU A 140 -14.78 -2.53 -1.35
CA LEU A 140 -14.86 -3.38 -0.16
C LEU A 140 -13.49 -3.96 0.19
N GLU A 141 -12.76 -4.41 -0.83
CA GLU A 141 -11.43 -4.97 -0.72
C GLU A 141 -10.44 -3.93 -0.15
N ILE A 142 -10.44 -2.71 -0.70
CA ILE A 142 -9.60 -1.61 -0.22
C ILE A 142 -9.93 -1.28 1.25
N LYS A 143 -11.21 -1.19 1.62
CA LYS A 143 -11.62 -0.96 3.01
C LYS A 143 -11.11 -2.04 3.97
N ASN A 144 -11.05 -3.30 3.53
CA ASN A 144 -10.51 -4.39 4.34
C ASN A 144 -8.99 -4.27 4.50
N CYS A 145 -8.27 -3.97 3.42
CA CYS A 145 -6.82 -3.71 3.47
C CYS A 145 -6.49 -2.55 4.43
N VAL A 146 -7.24 -1.44 4.36
CA VAL A 146 -7.09 -0.30 5.29
C VAL A 146 -7.26 -0.72 6.75
N LYS A 147 -8.26 -1.55 7.05
CA LYS A 147 -8.48 -2.05 8.43
C LYS A 147 -7.31 -2.92 8.92
N ILE A 148 -6.74 -3.75 8.05
CA ILE A 148 -5.57 -4.58 8.37
C ILE A 148 -4.37 -3.68 8.62
N PHE A 149 -4.09 -2.75 7.71
CA PHE A 149 -2.99 -1.79 7.83
C PHE A 149 -3.07 -0.97 9.12
N MET A 150 -4.24 -0.42 9.44
CA MET A 150 -4.47 0.35 10.68
C MET A 150 -4.26 -0.48 11.94
N LYS A 151 -4.63 -1.76 11.91
CA LYS A 151 -4.39 -2.66 13.03
C LYS A 151 -2.90 -2.92 13.23
N GLU A 152 -2.16 -3.16 12.15
CA GLU A 152 -0.77 -3.61 12.23
C GLU A 152 0.23 -2.47 12.46
N PHE A 153 0.08 -1.34 11.76
CA PHE A 153 1.02 -0.22 11.87
C PHE A 153 0.62 0.85 12.88
N PHE A 154 -0.66 0.91 13.27
CA PHE A 154 -1.16 1.91 14.24
C PHE A 154 -1.70 1.30 15.54
N ASN A 155 -1.79 -0.03 15.62
CA ASN A 155 -2.42 -0.73 16.74
C ASN A 155 -3.84 -0.20 17.03
N LYS A 156 -4.59 0.06 15.95
CA LYS A 156 -5.94 0.65 15.96
C LYS A 156 -6.93 -0.28 15.28
N VAL A 157 -8.01 -0.61 16.00
CA VAL A 157 -9.16 -1.27 15.37
C VAL A 157 -10.08 -0.19 14.82
N VAL A 158 -10.31 -0.24 13.51
CA VAL A 158 -11.19 0.68 12.78
C VAL A 158 -12.51 -0.01 12.48
N THR A 159 -13.61 0.64 12.84
CA THR A 159 -14.96 0.07 12.63
C THR A 159 -15.44 0.37 11.22
N ASN A 160 -15.32 1.62 10.79
CA ASN A 160 -15.74 2.12 9.50
C ASN A 160 -14.58 2.73 8.71
N VAL A 161 -14.62 2.53 7.39
CA VAL A 161 -13.70 3.17 6.45
C VAL A 161 -14.57 3.86 5.41
N GLU A 162 -14.40 5.16 5.26
CA GLU A 162 -15.12 5.99 4.29
C GLU A 162 -14.17 6.40 3.17
N ILE A 163 -14.58 6.13 1.93
CA ILE A 163 -13.83 6.59 0.76
C ILE A 163 -14.33 8.01 0.48
N LEU A 164 -13.41 8.98 0.48
CA LEU A 164 -13.74 10.39 0.29
C LEU A 164 -14.24 10.66 -1.14
N GLU A 165 -13.51 10.14 -2.12
CA GLU A 165 -13.85 10.24 -3.53
C GLU A 165 -13.39 8.95 -4.22
N ILE A 166 -14.22 8.45 -5.13
CA ILE A 166 -13.81 7.41 -6.07
C ILE A 166 -13.45 8.14 -7.37
N PRO A 167 -12.18 8.09 -7.82
CA PRO A 167 -11.78 8.78 -9.03
C PRO A 167 -12.59 8.25 -10.22
N SER A 168 -13.16 9.16 -11.00
CA SER A 168 -13.79 8.85 -12.28
C SER A 168 -12.74 8.43 -13.31
N TYR A 169 -13.20 7.76 -14.37
CA TYR A 169 -12.34 7.38 -15.50
C TYR A 169 -11.51 8.56 -16.04
N ASP A 170 -12.14 9.73 -16.23
CA ASP A 170 -11.46 10.91 -16.78
C ASP A 170 -10.43 11.48 -15.82
N GLN A 171 -10.70 11.47 -14.50
CA GLN A 171 -9.73 11.87 -13.48
C GLN A 171 -8.54 10.90 -13.44
N THR A 172 -8.81 9.60 -13.47
CA THR A 172 -7.76 8.58 -13.50
C THR A 172 -6.91 8.72 -14.77
N LYS A 173 -7.53 9.02 -15.92
CA LYS A 173 -6.82 9.25 -17.18
C LYS A 173 -5.94 10.48 -17.16
N LEU A 174 -6.44 11.58 -16.59
CA LEU A 174 -5.65 12.79 -16.44
C LEU A 174 -4.42 12.53 -15.57
N SER A 175 -4.60 11.89 -14.40
CA SER A 175 -3.47 11.52 -13.54
C SER A 175 -2.46 10.60 -14.26
N TYR A 176 -2.92 9.62 -15.04
CA TYR A 176 -2.03 8.82 -15.88
C TYR A 176 -1.19 9.69 -16.85
N GLN A 177 -1.85 10.62 -17.55
CA GLN A 177 -1.20 11.47 -18.55
C GLN A 177 -0.20 12.46 -17.95
N GLU A 178 -0.47 12.95 -16.75
CA GLU A 178 0.36 13.95 -16.06
C GLU A 178 1.51 13.30 -15.28
N ASP A 179 1.22 12.21 -14.56
CA ASP A 179 2.14 11.65 -13.57
C ASP A 179 2.98 10.48 -14.10
N TYR A 180 2.55 9.80 -15.16
CA TYR A 180 3.16 8.52 -15.59
C TYR A 180 3.58 8.52 -17.05
N PHE A 181 2.71 8.96 -17.96
CA PHE A 181 3.02 9.02 -19.40
C PHE A 181 4.34 9.73 -19.75
N PRO A 182 4.76 10.81 -19.05
CA PRO A 182 6.04 11.47 -19.35
C PRO A 182 7.29 10.61 -19.07
N PHE A 183 7.16 9.51 -18.35
CA PHE A 183 8.25 8.65 -17.90
C PHE A 183 8.28 7.28 -18.59
N LEU A 184 7.36 7.04 -19.53
CA LEU A 184 7.27 5.85 -20.39
C LEU A 184 7.84 6.14 -21.78
#